data_AF-A0A0U1DSZ5-F1
#
_entry.id   AF-A0A0U1DSZ5-F1
#
_cell.length_a   1.000
_cell.length_b   1.000
_cell.length_c   1.000
_cell.angle_alpha   90.00
_cell.angle_beta   90.00
_cell.angle_gamma   90.00
#
_symmetry.space_group_name_H-M   'P 1'
#
loop_
_entity.id
_entity.type
_entity.pdbx_description
1 polymer ?
#
loop_
_entity_poly.entity_id
_entity_poly.type
_entity_poly.pdbx_seq_one_letter_code
_entity_poly.pdbx_strand_id
1 'polypeptide(L)'
;MIADLETRLADVLGSRLAAPLAGRVFVTPGPANANQITALVGVSRAEVVAEKFGAGRRPEQVPGADDPRRVVRLSCGIRVEVRSGANGTRAQTATALDALLYELDSQDLRSGRALTAPGDPG
;
A
#
# COMPACT_ATOMS: atom_id res chain seq x y z
N MET A 1 -12.05 -0.97 2.05
CA MET A 1 -10.97 -1.89 2.46
C MET A 1 -9.81 -1.91 1.47
N ILE A 2 -9.96 -2.43 0.24
CA ILE A 2 -8.84 -2.44 -0.74
C ILE A 2 -8.42 -1.02 -1.15
N ALA A 3 -9.38 -0.15 -1.51
CA ALA A 3 -9.10 1.24 -1.85
C ALA A 3 -8.45 2.02 -0.69
N ASP A 4 -8.86 1.74 0.55
CA ASP A 4 -8.26 2.36 1.74
C ASP A 4 -6.82 1.90 1.95
N LEU A 5 -6.55 0.60 1.75
CA LEU A 5 -5.19 0.05 1.75
C LEU A 5 -4.30 0.73 0.71
N GLU A 6 -4.80 0.88 -0.53
CA GLU A 6 -4.06 1.54 -1.61
C GLU A 6 -3.75 3.00 -1.28
N THR A 7 -4.76 3.73 -0.83
CA THR A 7 -4.64 5.15 -0.45
C THR A 7 -3.64 5.33 0.67
N ARG A 8 -3.76 4.55 1.75
CA ARG A 8 -2.83 4.63 2.88
C ARG A 8 -1.41 4.23 2.51
N LEU A 9 -1.24 3.20 1.69
CA LEU A 9 0.09 2.82 1.24
C LEU A 9 0.71 3.94 0.39
N ALA A 10 -0.07 4.59 -0.48
CA ALA A 10 0.40 5.74 -1.24
C ALA A 10 0.79 6.91 -0.32
N ASP A 11 -0.02 7.22 0.70
CA ASP A 11 0.27 8.29 1.68
C ASP A 11 1.52 7.99 2.52
N VAL A 12 1.66 6.76 3.02
CA VAL A 12 2.81 6.34 3.82
C VAL A 12 4.08 6.39 2.97
N LEU A 13 4.07 5.83 1.76
CA LEU A 13 5.24 5.91 0.88
C LEU A 13 5.53 7.34 0.45
N GLY A 14 4.51 8.12 0.13
CA GLY A 14 4.64 9.52 -0.30
C GLY A 14 5.21 10.45 0.77
N SER A 15 4.95 10.17 2.05
CA SER A 15 5.47 10.92 3.19
C SER A 15 6.89 10.51 3.60
N ARG A 16 7.30 9.27 3.32
CA ARG A 16 8.61 8.72 3.73
C ARG A 16 9.68 8.82 2.65
N LEU A 17 9.30 8.71 1.38
CA LEU A 17 10.25 8.75 0.28
C LEU A 17 10.81 10.16 0.08
N ALA A 18 12.13 10.24 -0.10
CA ALA A 18 12.80 11.47 -0.47
C ALA A 18 12.71 11.75 -1.98
N ALA A 19 13.35 12.84 -2.42
CA ALA A 19 13.53 13.07 -3.84
C ALA A 19 14.20 11.85 -4.50
N PRO A 20 13.73 11.40 -5.68
CA PRO A 20 12.84 12.14 -6.57
C PRO A 20 11.34 11.77 -6.45
N LEU A 21 10.96 10.93 -5.48
CA LEU A 21 9.58 10.46 -5.27
C LEU A 21 8.81 11.20 -4.16
N ALA A 22 9.44 12.15 -3.47
CA ALA A 22 8.81 12.91 -2.38
C ALA A 22 7.45 13.49 -2.79
N GLY A 23 6.38 13.03 -2.14
CA GLY A 23 4.99 13.42 -2.42
C GLY A 23 4.47 13.01 -3.81
N ARG A 24 5.13 12.09 -4.51
CA ARG A 24 4.82 11.66 -5.89
C ARG A 24 4.46 10.18 -5.97
N VAL A 25 3.76 9.69 -4.97
CA VAL A 25 3.22 8.33 -4.93
C VAL A 25 1.70 8.42 -5.09
N PHE A 26 1.14 7.70 -6.04
CA PHE A 26 -0.29 7.78 -6.38
C PHE A 26 -0.92 6.39 -6.47
N VAL A 27 -2.23 6.30 -6.26
CA VAL A 27 -3.00 5.09 -6.55
C VAL A 27 -3.23 4.96 -8.06
N THR A 28 -3.20 3.73 -8.58
CA THR A 28 -3.47 3.45 -10.00
C THR A 28 -4.97 3.61 -10.32
N PRO A 29 -5.34 4.22 -11.47
CA PRO A 29 -4.47 4.88 -12.43
C PRO A 29 -4.06 6.28 -11.95
N GLY A 30 -2.76 6.51 -11.81
CA GLY A 30 -2.23 7.84 -11.48
C GLY A 30 -2.20 8.78 -12.69
N PRO A 31 -1.59 9.96 -12.55
CA PRO A 31 -1.54 10.96 -13.61
C PRO A 31 -0.88 10.43 -14.89
N ALA A 32 -1.54 10.61 -16.04
CA ALA A 32 -1.08 10.09 -17.32
C ALA A 32 0.17 10.80 -17.86
N ASN A 33 0.30 12.11 -17.61
CA ASN A 33 1.38 12.96 -18.11
C ASN A 33 2.15 13.59 -16.95
N ALA A 34 2.92 12.77 -16.24
CA ALA A 34 3.83 13.29 -15.23
C ALA A 34 5.12 13.81 -15.90
N ASN A 35 5.41 15.10 -15.75
CA ASN A 35 6.69 15.68 -16.19
C ASN A 35 7.87 15.23 -15.32
N GLN A 36 7.58 14.57 -14.20
CA GLN A 36 8.51 14.13 -13.17
C GLN A 36 8.31 12.64 -12.90
N ILE A 37 9.31 12.01 -12.31
CA ILE A 37 9.21 10.62 -11.89
C ILE A 37 8.14 10.46 -10.81
N THR A 38 7.34 9.41 -10.93
CA THR A 38 6.24 9.09 -10.01
C THR A 38 6.23 7.60 -9.70
N ALA A 39 5.70 7.24 -8.55
CA ALA A 39 5.42 5.85 -8.19
C ALA A 39 3.91 5.64 -8.16
N LEU A 40 3.45 4.53 -8.72
CA LEU A 40 2.06 4.13 -8.74
C LEU A 40 1.88 2.86 -7.94
N VAL A 41 0.89 2.85 -7.07
CA VAL A 41 0.54 1.73 -6.20
C VAL A 41 -0.84 1.22 -6.61
N GLY A 42 -1.02 -0.09 -6.61
CA GLY A 42 -2.35 -0.68 -6.80
C GLY A 42 -2.36 -2.15 -6.46
N VAL A 43 -3.49 -2.64 -5.98
CA VAL A 43 -3.71 -4.06 -5.76
C VAL A 43 -3.91 -4.74 -7.11
N SER A 44 -3.02 -5.69 -7.42
CA SER A 44 -3.06 -6.48 -8.66
C SER A 44 -3.80 -7.81 -8.50
N ARG A 45 -3.89 -8.32 -7.26
CA ARG A 45 -4.62 -9.55 -6.91
C ARG A 45 -5.13 -9.44 -5.47
N ALA A 46 -6.32 -9.96 -5.21
CA ALA A 46 -6.84 -10.11 -3.85
C ALA A 46 -7.48 -11.49 -3.73
N GLU A 47 -7.10 -12.22 -2.67
CA GLU A 47 -7.60 -13.57 -2.40
C GLU A 47 -8.10 -13.66 -0.97
N VAL A 48 -9.20 -14.35 -0.76
CA VAL A 48 -9.65 -14.66 0.59
C VAL A 48 -8.67 -15.64 1.21
N VAL A 49 -8.12 -15.28 2.37
CA VAL A 49 -7.30 -16.21 3.14
C VAL A 49 -8.23 -17.30 3.65
N ALA A 50 -8.07 -18.52 3.13
CA ALA A 50 -8.84 -19.66 3.58
C ALA A 50 -8.56 -19.89 5.07
N GLU A 51 -9.52 -19.52 5.88
CA GLU A 51 -9.43 -19.71 7.32
C GLU A 51 -9.50 -21.20 7.65
N LYS A 52 -8.58 -21.64 8.50
CA LYS A 52 -8.62 -23.00 9.08
C LYS A 52 -10.02 -23.25 9.63
N PHE A 53 -10.51 -24.48 9.47
CA PHE A 53 -11.83 -24.98 9.90
C PHE A 53 -12.54 -24.10 10.93
N GLY A 54 -13.55 -23.34 10.48
CA GLY A 54 -14.47 -22.60 11.35
C GLY A 54 -14.14 -21.13 11.65
N ALA A 55 -12.91 -20.66 11.41
CA ALA A 55 -12.52 -19.27 11.75
C ALA A 55 -13.23 -18.19 10.91
N GLY A 56 -13.69 -18.49 9.69
CA GLY A 56 -14.42 -17.51 8.84
C GLY A 56 -15.92 -17.49 8.92
N ARG A 57 -16.49 -18.31 9.81
CA ARG A 57 -17.94 -18.35 10.02
C ARG A 57 -18.36 -17.72 11.34
N ARG A 58 -17.43 -17.58 12.28
CA ARG A 58 -17.73 -17.07 13.62
C ARG A 58 -17.44 -15.58 13.67
N PRO A 59 -18.38 -14.74 14.12
CA PRO A 59 -18.10 -13.34 14.40
C PRO A 59 -16.91 -13.22 15.37
N GLU A 60 -15.99 -12.32 15.07
CA GLU A 60 -14.82 -12.01 15.90
C GLU A 60 -15.01 -10.64 16.55
N GLN A 61 -14.45 -10.47 17.75
CA GLN A 61 -14.37 -9.14 18.35
C GLN A 61 -13.35 -8.34 17.57
N VAL A 62 -13.79 -7.24 16.97
CA VAL A 62 -12.90 -6.35 16.22
C VAL A 62 -12.60 -5.09 17.04
N PRO A 63 -11.42 -4.47 16.88
CA PRO A 63 -11.07 -3.25 17.61
C PRO A 63 -12.12 -2.13 17.39
N GLY A 64 -12.63 -1.56 18.47
CA GLY A 64 -13.58 -0.43 18.41
C GLY A 64 -15.04 -0.81 18.13
N ALA A 65 -15.40 -2.09 18.13
CA ALA A 65 -16.79 -2.53 18.15
C ALA A 65 -17.10 -3.27 19.45
N ASP A 66 -18.27 -3.02 20.03
CA ASP A 66 -18.76 -3.74 21.22
C ASP A 66 -19.35 -5.12 20.83
N ASP A 67 -19.92 -5.24 19.63
CA ASP A 67 -20.49 -6.48 19.11
C ASP A 67 -19.53 -7.23 18.14
N PRO A 68 -19.43 -8.57 18.24
CA PRO A 68 -18.67 -9.38 17.31
C PRO A 68 -19.12 -9.22 15.85
N ARG A 69 -18.18 -9.06 14.92
CA ARG A 69 -18.44 -8.87 13.48
C ARG A 69 -17.86 -10.01 12.67
N ARG A 70 -18.47 -10.31 11.52
CA ARG A 70 -17.86 -11.21 10.55
C ARG A 70 -16.68 -10.51 9.88
N VAL A 71 -15.49 -11.09 10.04
CA VAL A 71 -14.25 -10.59 9.45
C VAL A 71 -13.94 -11.40 8.20
N VAL A 72 -13.51 -10.73 7.13
CA VAL A 72 -12.98 -11.38 5.93
C VAL A 72 -11.54 -10.96 5.78
N ARG A 73 -10.63 -11.93 5.92
CA ARG A 73 -9.19 -11.69 5.73
C ARG A 73 -8.81 -11.88 4.28
N LEU A 74 -8.11 -10.90 3.71
CA LEU A 74 -7.61 -10.95 2.34
C LEU A 74 -6.08 -10.99 2.31
N SER A 75 -5.54 -11.76 1.38
CA SER A 75 -4.16 -11.63 0.91
C SER A 75 -4.17 -10.79 -0.36
N CYS A 76 -3.52 -9.63 -0.34
CA CYS A 76 -3.45 -8.71 -1.47
C CYS A 76 -2.04 -8.71 -2.06
N GLY A 77 -1.93 -8.97 -3.36
CA GLY A 77 -0.72 -8.72 -4.14
C GLY A 77 -0.69 -7.27 -4.61
N ILE A 78 0.29 -6.50 -4.14
CA ILE A 78 0.43 -5.08 -4.46
C ILE A 78 1.46 -4.93 -5.58
N ARG A 79 1.08 -4.22 -6.64
CA ARG A 79 2.00 -3.76 -7.67
C ARG A 79 2.41 -2.33 -7.32
N VAL A 80 3.72 -2.09 -7.29
CA VAL A 80 4.29 -0.75 -7.28
C VAL A 80 5.10 -0.53 -8.55
N GLU A 81 4.77 0.51 -9.30
CA GLU A 81 5.39 0.83 -10.59
C GLU A 81 6.04 2.21 -10.50
N VAL A 82 7.32 2.33 -10.86
CA VAL A 82 7.98 3.64 -11.01
C VAL A 82 7.91 4.05 -12.47
N ARG A 83 7.25 5.18 -12.77
CA ARG A 83 7.16 5.76 -14.12
C ARG A 83 8.16 6.90 -14.27
N SER A 84 9.04 6.79 -15.25
CA SER A 84 9.88 7.91 -15.67
C SER A 84 9.00 9.00 -16.27
N GLY A 85 9.07 10.21 -15.72
CA GLY A 85 8.43 11.37 -16.34
C GLY A 85 9.16 11.82 -17.61
N ALA A 86 8.58 12.74 -18.37
CA ALA A 86 9.16 13.25 -19.62
C ALA A 86 10.61 13.78 -19.47
N ASN A 87 10.94 14.32 -18.30
CA ASN A 87 12.27 14.86 -17.98
C ASN A 87 13.12 13.92 -17.09
N GLY A 88 12.64 12.70 -16.83
CA GLY A 88 13.30 11.75 -15.94
C GLY A 88 14.43 11.01 -16.64
N THR A 89 15.60 10.93 -16.01
CA THR A 89 16.71 10.11 -16.53
C THR A 89 16.62 8.66 -16.03
N ARG A 90 17.29 7.74 -16.73
CA ARG A 90 17.45 6.35 -16.26
C ARG A 90 18.10 6.29 -14.87
N ALA A 91 19.09 7.13 -14.61
CA ALA A 91 19.77 7.19 -13.31
C ALA A 91 18.79 7.60 -12.20
N GLN A 92 17.98 8.64 -12.42
CA GLN A 92 16.94 9.05 -11.47
C GLN A 92 15.89 7.94 -11.25
N THR A 93 15.57 7.18 -12.30
CA THR A 93 14.64 6.05 -12.21
C THR A 93 15.21 4.92 -11.36
N ALA A 94 16.49 4.58 -11.55
CA ALA A 94 17.18 3.59 -10.71
C ALA A 94 17.23 4.05 -9.24
N THR A 95 17.62 5.30 -8.98
CA THR A 95 17.64 5.85 -7.61
C THR A 95 16.26 5.84 -6.95
N ALA A 96 15.21 6.13 -7.70
CA ALA A 96 13.84 6.06 -7.19
C ALA A 96 13.42 4.63 -6.84
N LEU A 97 13.83 3.66 -7.67
CA LEU A 97 13.55 2.24 -7.44
C LEU A 97 14.30 1.72 -6.21
N ASP A 98 15.57 2.11 -6.04
CA ASP A 98 16.37 1.74 -4.87
C ASP A 98 15.78 2.32 -3.58
N ALA A 99 15.39 3.60 -3.59
CA ALA A 99 14.74 4.25 -2.45
C ALA A 99 13.40 3.59 -2.10
N LEU A 100 12.62 3.22 -3.11
CA LEU A 100 11.36 2.50 -2.92
C LEU A 100 11.59 1.12 -2.31
N LEU A 101 12.55 0.34 -2.84
CA LEU A 101 12.88 -0.99 -2.32
C LEU A 101 13.36 -0.92 -0.87
N TYR A 102 14.19 0.06 -0.53
CA TYR A 102 14.65 0.29 0.84
C TYR A 102 13.47 0.56 1.78
N GLU A 103 12.54 1.43 1.40
CA GLU A 103 11.40 1.77 2.25
C GLU A 103 10.41 0.60 2.39
N LEU A 104 10.13 -0.12 1.30
CA LEU A 104 9.30 -1.33 1.33
C LEU A 104 9.89 -2.43 2.23
N ASP A 105 11.21 -2.44 2.38
CA ASP A 105 11.92 -3.35 3.28
C ASP A 105 11.99 -2.84 4.74
N SER A 106 11.42 -1.67 5.04
CA SER A 106 11.36 -1.19 6.42
C SER A 106 10.51 -2.12 7.31
N GLN A 107 10.94 -2.30 8.57
CA GLN A 107 10.26 -3.21 9.50
C GLN A 107 8.79 -2.86 9.72
N ASP A 108 8.44 -1.58 9.74
CA ASP A 108 7.07 -1.12 9.96
C ASP A 108 6.16 -1.40 8.77
N LEU A 109 6.67 -1.34 7.53
CA LEU A 109 5.91 -1.71 6.34
C LEU A 109 5.81 -3.24 6.20
N ARG A 110 6.91 -3.98 6.44
CA ARG A 110 6.88 -5.46 6.43
C ARG A 110 5.87 -6.04 7.42
N SER A 111 5.72 -5.39 8.58
CA SER A 111 4.76 -5.80 9.62
C SER A 111 3.36 -5.20 9.46
N GLY A 112 3.16 -4.31 8.47
CA GLY A 112 1.91 -3.58 8.26
C GLY A 112 1.61 -2.49 9.29
N ARG A 113 2.47 -2.30 10.30
CA ARG A 113 2.28 -1.30 11.37
C ARG A 113 2.17 0.12 10.86
N ALA A 114 2.88 0.44 9.77
CA ALA A 114 2.80 1.76 9.15
C ALA A 114 1.42 2.06 8.53
N LEU A 115 0.60 1.02 8.27
CA LEU A 115 -0.70 1.13 7.61
C LEU A 115 -1.87 1.16 8.61
N THR A 116 -1.61 0.86 9.88
CA THR A 116 -2.61 0.84 10.94
C THR A 116 -3.00 2.26 11.34
N ALA A 117 -4.29 2.60 11.30
CA ALA A 117 -4.79 3.87 11.82
C ALA A 117 -5.52 3.67 13.16
N PRO A 118 -5.50 4.68 14.06
CA PRO A 118 -6.37 4.70 15.23
C PRO A 118 -7.83 4.65 14.81
N GLY A 119 -8.60 3.71 15.39
CA GLY A 119 -10.03 3.54 15.10
C GLY A 119 -10.34 2.78 13.81
N ASP A 120 -9.35 2.16 13.17
CA ASP A 120 -9.60 1.23 12.06
C ASP A 120 -10.34 -0.01 12.60
N PRO A 121 -11.56 -0.30 12.12
CA PRO A 121 -12.40 -1.31 12.73
C PRO A 121 -11.93 -2.73 12.50
N GLY A 122 -10.90 -3.00 11.68
CA GLY A 122 -10.47 -4.36 11.33
C GLY A 122 -11.44 -5.06 10.40
#